data_AF-A0A2S8PTW9-F1
#
_entry.id   AF-A0A2S8PTW9-F1
#
_cell.length_a   1.000
_cell.length_b   1.000
_cell.length_c   1.000
_cell.angle_alpha   90.00
_cell.angle_beta   90.00
_cell.angle_gamma   90.00
#
_symmetry.space_group_name_H-M   'P 1'
#
loop_
_entity.id
_entity.type
_entity.pdbx_description
1 polymer ?
#
loop_
_entity_poly.entity_id
_entity_poly.type
_entity_poly.pdbx_seq_one_letter_code
_entity_poly.pdbx_strand_id
1 'polypeptide(L)'
;MAVAGGAQIVAATPEIAAMARAALEGCKAAPTICLNNAGIQVAEALTPGGVGAAGVIGVGKTAAEATVAKTVANRVKENVTTSQVARESSNFGQYSKAEGSVQESLGIWPPNRGAYGPVEKVTLPNGAIIDRYGSTKGTFTSPVGVPFENRALPSYSANAPYNVYKVLKPIDGVSKSKILPWFGQKGQGTQYELPKPVQWYLDNHYLGENK
;
A
#
# COMPACT_ATOMS: atom_id res chain seq x y z
N MET A 1 37.08 26.77 -7.09
CA MET A 1 37.25 25.35 -7.50
C MET A 1 38.49 24.80 -6.81
N ALA A 2 38.41 23.56 -6.35
CA ALA A 2 39.47 22.90 -5.60
C ALA A 2 39.82 21.57 -6.27
N VAL A 3 41.09 21.20 -6.35
CA VAL A 3 41.53 19.89 -6.89
C VAL A 3 42.21 19.11 -5.77
N ALA A 4 41.81 17.85 -5.57
CA ALA A 4 42.49 16.92 -4.68
C ALA A 4 42.34 15.47 -5.21
N GLY A 5 43.42 14.71 -5.21
CA GLY A 5 43.44 13.32 -5.71
C GLY A 5 43.07 13.14 -7.19
N GLY A 6 43.23 14.19 -8.02
CA GLY A 6 42.85 14.18 -9.45
C GLY A 6 41.38 14.50 -9.74
N ALA A 7 40.54 14.71 -8.71
CA ALA A 7 39.13 15.09 -8.87
C ALA A 7 38.92 16.61 -8.68
N GLN A 8 38.06 17.21 -9.50
CA GLN A 8 37.57 18.58 -9.28
C GLN A 8 36.46 18.58 -8.24
N ILE A 9 36.66 19.36 -7.18
CA ILE A 9 35.69 19.62 -6.12
C ILE A 9 35.00 20.95 -6.41
N VAL A 10 33.69 20.87 -6.59
CA VAL A 10 32.80 22.03 -6.65
C VAL A 10 31.98 22.04 -5.37
N ALA A 11 32.09 23.11 -4.59
CA ALA A 11 31.43 23.26 -3.31
C ALA A 11 30.69 24.60 -3.25
N ALA A 12 29.61 24.64 -2.46
CA ALA A 12 28.77 25.83 -2.32
C ALA A 12 29.44 26.96 -1.54
N THR A 13 30.38 26.65 -0.63
CA THR A 13 31.18 27.65 0.10
C THR A 13 32.65 27.21 0.21
N PRO A 14 33.58 28.16 0.49
CA PRO A 14 34.99 27.84 0.72
C PRO A 14 35.21 26.89 1.91
N GLU A 15 34.43 27.00 2.98
CA GLU A 15 34.53 26.11 4.14
C GLU A 15 34.14 24.67 3.78
N ILE A 16 33.08 24.50 2.97
CA ILE A 16 32.67 23.19 2.47
C ILE A 16 33.73 22.60 1.54
N ALA A 17 34.40 23.44 0.73
CA ALA A 17 35.52 23.00 -0.10
C ALA A 17 36.72 22.51 0.74
N ALA A 18 37.00 23.17 1.87
CA ALA A 18 38.07 22.78 2.79
C ALA A 18 37.77 21.45 3.49
N MET A 19 36.54 21.26 3.98
CA MET A 19 36.10 19.99 4.57
C MET A 19 36.14 18.83 3.57
N ALA A 20 35.71 19.08 2.32
CA ALA A 20 35.78 18.10 1.24
C ALA A 20 37.21 17.63 0.96
N ARG A 21 38.17 18.56 0.93
CA ARG A 21 39.60 18.27 0.74
C ARG A 21 40.16 17.44 1.90
N ALA A 22 39.87 17.82 3.14
CA ALA A 22 40.33 17.09 4.32
C ALA A 22 39.78 15.65 4.36
N ALA A 23 38.50 15.46 3.99
CA ALA A 23 37.91 14.13 3.87
C ALA A 23 38.59 13.29 2.78
N LEU A 24 38.91 13.90 1.63
CA LEU A 24 39.62 13.27 0.51
C LEU A 24 41.01 12.74 0.88
N GLU A 25 41.76 13.50 1.68
CA GLU A 25 43.10 13.10 2.16
C GLU A 25 43.04 11.87 3.09
N GLY A 26 41.91 11.66 3.78
CA GLY A 26 41.68 10.46 4.60
C GLY A 26 41.34 9.19 3.81
N CYS A 27 40.95 9.30 2.54
CA CYS A 27 40.42 8.21 1.74
C CYS A 27 41.48 7.57 0.83
N LYS A 28 42.31 6.68 1.39
CA LYS A 28 43.52 6.15 0.73
C LYS A 28 43.30 5.28 -0.53
N ALA A 29 42.19 4.55 -0.67
CA ALA A 29 42.05 3.52 -1.72
C ALA A 29 40.95 3.79 -2.77
N ALA A 30 39.97 4.67 -2.49
CA ALA A 30 38.89 4.99 -3.42
C ALA A 30 38.25 6.33 -3.07
N PRO A 31 38.96 7.46 -3.30
CA PRO A 31 38.51 8.79 -2.89
C PRO A 31 37.08 9.11 -3.38
N THR A 32 36.75 8.78 -4.63
CA THR A 32 35.42 8.97 -5.23
C THR A 32 34.29 8.24 -4.48
N ILE A 33 34.51 6.97 -4.13
CA ILE A 33 33.53 6.16 -3.39
C ILE A 33 33.39 6.68 -1.96
N CYS A 34 34.52 7.05 -1.36
CA CYS A 34 34.59 7.57 0.00
C CYS A 34 33.83 8.90 0.15
N LEU A 35 33.97 9.85 -0.80
CA LEU A 35 33.16 11.07 -0.79
C LEU A 35 31.69 10.80 -1.09
N ASN A 36 31.37 9.89 -2.01
CA ASN A 36 29.97 9.59 -2.28
C ASN A 36 29.30 9.03 -1.01
N ASN A 37 29.97 8.14 -0.27
CA ASN A 37 29.46 7.63 1.00
C ASN A 37 29.38 8.72 2.09
N ALA A 38 30.42 9.54 2.24
CA ALA A 38 30.43 10.64 3.22
C ALA A 38 29.38 11.72 2.89
N GLY A 39 29.24 12.05 1.60
CA GLY A 39 28.25 13.01 1.09
C GLY A 39 26.82 12.53 1.28
N ILE A 40 26.56 11.22 1.08
CA ILE A 40 25.25 10.60 1.38
C ILE A 40 24.95 10.66 2.88
N GLN A 41 25.91 10.28 3.74
CA GLN A 41 25.73 10.31 5.21
C GLN A 41 25.43 11.73 5.73
N VAL A 42 26.09 12.76 5.19
CA VAL A 42 25.82 14.16 5.57
C VAL A 42 24.49 14.67 4.98
N ALA A 43 24.10 14.24 3.78
CA ALA A 43 22.81 14.60 3.18
C ALA A 43 21.61 14.05 3.95
N GLU A 44 21.68 12.79 4.40
CA GLU A 44 20.60 12.16 5.18
C GLU A 44 20.44 12.78 6.57
N ALA A 45 21.54 13.21 7.20
CA ALA A 45 21.51 13.88 8.51
C ALA A 45 20.86 15.28 8.46
N LEU A 46 20.93 15.96 7.31
CA LEU A 46 20.36 17.30 7.12
C LEU A 46 18.97 17.28 6.49
N THR A 47 18.65 16.24 5.70
CA THR A 47 17.33 16.04 5.09
C THR A 47 17.02 14.55 4.93
N PRO A 48 16.17 13.96 5.79
CA PRO A 48 15.72 12.58 5.61
C PRO A 48 14.99 12.41 4.27
N GLY A 49 15.49 11.53 3.40
CA GLY A 49 14.85 11.15 2.12
C GLY A 49 15.23 11.96 0.88
N GLY A 50 16.30 12.75 0.88
CA GLY A 50 16.70 13.58 -0.26
C GLY A 50 18.14 13.39 -0.72
N VAL A 51 18.33 12.89 -1.94
CA VAL A 51 19.57 13.09 -2.70
C VAL A 51 19.88 14.60 -2.79
N GLY A 52 20.86 15.06 -2.00
CA GLY A 52 21.62 16.27 -2.27
C GLY A 52 20.95 17.63 -1.99
N ALA A 53 20.02 17.75 -1.04
CA ALA A 53 19.38 19.04 -0.75
C ALA A 53 20.30 20.09 -0.07
N ALA A 54 21.46 19.67 0.45
CA ALA A 54 22.39 20.54 1.19
C ALA A 54 23.67 20.94 0.44
N GLY A 55 23.77 20.71 -0.88
CA GLY A 55 25.01 21.01 -1.61
C GLY A 55 26.18 20.09 -1.24
N VAL A 56 25.86 18.85 -0.85
CA VAL A 56 26.85 17.80 -0.62
C VAL A 56 27.46 17.30 -1.93
N ILE A 57 28.75 17.05 -1.87
CA ILE A 57 29.64 16.71 -2.97
C ILE A 57 29.17 15.39 -3.61
N GLY A 58 28.68 15.46 -4.84
CA GLY A 58 28.59 14.30 -5.73
C GLY A 58 29.78 14.34 -6.68
N VAL A 59 30.70 13.39 -6.59
CA VAL A 59 31.82 13.32 -7.55
C VAL A 59 31.21 13.02 -8.93
N GLY A 60 31.43 13.92 -9.88
CA GLY A 60 30.93 13.80 -11.26
C GLY A 60 29.61 14.50 -11.57
N LYS A 61 29.01 15.28 -10.65
CA LYS A 61 27.86 16.15 -10.94
C LYS A 61 28.25 17.62 -10.89
N THR A 62 27.84 18.38 -11.90
CA THR A 62 28.04 19.82 -12.00
C THR A 62 27.06 20.58 -11.10
N ALA A 63 27.41 21.80 -10.70
CA ALA A 63 26.51 22.69 -9.94
C ALA A 63 25.18 22.96 -10.69
N ALA A 64 25.22 22.94 -12.04
CA ALA A 64 24.04 23.05 -12.88
C ALA A 64 23.09 21.84 -12.68
N GLU A 65 23.62 20.62 -12.69
CA GLU A 65 22.82 19.41 -12.47
C GLU A 65 22.22 19.34 -11.06
N ALA A 66 22.95 19.80 -10.03
CA ALA A 66 22.42 19.91 -8.68
C ALA A 66 21.27 20.92 -8.56
N THR A 67 21.39 22.06 -9.26
CA THR A 67 20.34 23.10 -9.29
C THR A 67 19.10 22.62 -10.03
N VAL A 68 19.27 21.91 -11.14
CA VAL A 68 18.17 21.26 -11.88
C VAL A 68 17.46 20.23 -11.00
N ALA A 69 18.20 19.36 -10.31
CA ALA A 69 17.62 18.36 -9.41
C ALA A 69 16.79 19.00 -8.27
N LYS A 70 17.29 20.10 -7.67
CA LYS A 70 16.55 20.86 -6.65
C LYS A 70 15.26 21.46 -7.19
N THR A 71 15.31 22.01 -8.41
CA THR A 71 14.13 22.58 -9.08
C THR A 71 13.08 21.52 -9.37
N VAL A 72 13.51 20.35 -9.86
CA VAL A 72 12.62 19.20 -10.09
C VAL A 72 11.99 18.73 -8.79
N ALA A 73 12.77 18.60 -7.71
CA ALA A 73 12.26 18.18 -6.41
C ALA A 73 11.19 19.15 -5.87
N ASN A 74 11.38 20.46 -6.00
CA ASN A 74 10.40 21.46 -5.59
C ASN A 74 9.10 21.36 -6.41
N ARG A 75 9.22 21.21 -7.75
CA ARG A 75 8.06 21.02 -8.62
C ARG A 75 7.30 19.74 -8.30
N VAL A 76 7.99 18.65 -7.97
CA VAL A 76 7.33 17.40 -7.55
C VAL A 76 6.53 17.62 -6.27
N LYS A 77 7.10 18.32 -5.28
CA LYS A 77 6.37 18.64 -4.03
C LYS A 77 5.12 19.48 -4.31
N GLU A 78 5.25 20.52 -5.12
CA GLU A 78 4.12 21.36 -5.52
C GLU A 78 3.03 20.57 -6.27
N ASN A 79 3.43 19.70 -7.20
CA ASN A 79 2.51 18.83 -7.92
C ASN A 79 1.79 17.85 -6.98
N VAL A 80 2.47 17.30 -5.98
CA VAL A 80 1.88 16.42 -4.97
C VAL A 80 0.83 17.18 -4.16
N THR A 81 1.16 18.38 -3.66
CA THR A 81 0.22 19.21 -2.91
C THR A 81 -1.01 19.58 -3.76
N THR A 82 -0.79 20.04 -4.98
CA THR A 82 -1.88 20.38 -5.91
C THR A 82 -2.77 19.17 -6.19
N SER A 83 -2.17 17.99 -6.36
CA SER A 83 -2.92 16.74 -6.59
C SER A 83 -3.67 16.26 -5.35
N GLN A 84 -3.20 16.57 -4.13
CA GLN A 84 -3.92 16.26 -2.90
C GLN A 84 -5.16 17.14 -2.77
N VAL A 85 -5.00 18.45 -2.93
CA VAL A 85 -6.11 19.42 -2.90
C VAL A 85 -7.17 19.08 -3.96
N ALA A 86 -6.76 18.73 -5.18
CA ALA A 86 -7.68 18.33 -6.24
C ALA A 86 -8.46 17.04 -5.90
N ARG A 87 -7.83 16.06 -5.22
CA ARG A 87 -8.51 14.84 -4.78
C ARG A 87 -9.53 15.16 -3.70
N GLU A 88 -9.18 15.99 -2.74
CA GLU A 88 -10.07 16.40 -1.65
C GLU A 88 -11.27 17.18 -2.17
N SER A 89 -11.05 18.13 -3.09
CA SER A 89 -12.13 18.95 -3.66
C SER A 89 -13.01 18.20 -4.66
N SER A 90 -12.55 17.07 -5.23
CA SER A 90 -13.32 16.27 -6.18
C SER A 90 -14.59 15.67 -5.60
N ASN A 91 -14.66 15.52 -4.27
CA ASN A 91 -15.75 14.81 -3.58
C ASN A 91 -16.02 13.40 -4.13
N PHE A 92 -15.02 12.74 -4.74
CA PHE A 92 -15.20 11.42 -5.39
C PHE A 92 -15.83 10.38 -4.45
N GLY A 93 -15.49 10.42 -3.16
CA GLY A 93 -16.11 9.54 -2.15
C GLY A 93 -17.62 9.72 -2.02
N GLN A 94 -18.14 10.94 -2.17
CA GLN A 94 -19.58 11.21 -2.14
C GLN A 94 -20.28 10.62 -3.37
N TYR A 95 -19.69 10.77 -4.56
CA TYR A 95 -20.21 10.17 -5.79
C TYR A 95 -20.25 8.64 -5.69
N SER A 96 -19.17 8.02 -5.20
CA SER A 96 -19.12 6.57 -5.00
C SER A 96 -20.17 6.08 -4.00
N LYS A 97 -20.41 6.83 -2.92
CA LYS A 97 -21.49 6.52 -1.95
C LYS A 97 -22.88 6.63 -2.59
N ALA A 98 -23.13 7.69 -3.35
CA ALA A 98 -24.42 7.90 -4.03
C ALA A 98 -24.70 6.80 -5.07
N GLU A 99 -23.71 6.44 -5.89
CA GLU A 99 -23.80 5.31 -6.83
C GLU A 99 -24.08 4.00 -6.07
N GLY A 100 -23.38 3.78 -4.97
CA GLY A 100 -23.58 2.63 -4.09
C GLY A 100 -25.02 2.48 -3.59
N SER A 101 -25.64 3.59 -3.18
CA SER A 101 -27.05 3.59 -2.76
C SER A 101 -28.00 3.24 -3.91
N VAL A 102 -27.71 3.67 -5.14
CA VAL A 102 -28.49 3.28 -6.33
C VAL A 102 -28.32 1.78 -6.61
N GLN A 103 -27.10 1.26 -6.56
CA GLN A 103 -26.82 -0.18 -6.73
C GLN A 103 -27.60 -1.01 -5.70
N GLU A 104 -27.60 -0.60 -4.43
CA GLU A 104 -28.33 -1.27 -3.36
C GLU A 104 -29.86 -1.20 -3.57
N SER A 105 -30.39 -0.01 -3.87
CA SER A 105 -31.83 0.17 -4.12
C SER A 105 -32.34 -0.63 -5.31
N LEU A 106 -31.51 -0.87 -6.32
CA LEU A 106 -31.86 -1.64 -7.52
C LEU A 106 -31.46 -3.12 -7.42
N GLY A 107 -30.87 -3.54 -6.29
CA GLY A 107 -30.42 -4.93 -6.10
C GLY A 107 -29.31 -5.36 -7.08
N ILE A 108 -28.50 -4.42 -7.57
CA ILE A 108 -27.44 -4.68 -8.52
C ILE A 108 -26.22 -5.20 -7.76
N TRP A 109 -26.00 -6.50 -7.83
CA TRP A 109 -24.81 -7.15 -7.26
C TRP A 109 -23.59 -6.99 -8.18
N PRO A 110 -22.36 -6.99 -7.64
CA PRO A 110 -21.17 -6.86 -8.44
C PRO A 110 -21.01 -8.06 -9.39
N PRO A 111 -20.45 -7.85 -10.59
CA PRO A 111 -20.12 -8.93 -11.51
C PRO A 111 -19.03 -9.84 -10.91
N ASN A 112 -18.74 -10.95 -11.60
CA ASN A 112 -17.65 -11.87 -11.23
C ASN A 112 -17.70 -12.31 -9.75
N ARG A 113 -18.92 -12.49 -9.21
CA ARG A 113 -19.11 -12.89 -7.80
C ARG A 113 -18.45 -11.94 -6.80
N GLY A 114 -18.32 -10.65 -7.14
CA GLY A 114 -17.65 -9.65 -6.30
C GLY A 114 -16.12 -9.72 -6.30
N ALA A 115 -15.50 -10.48 -7.20
CA ALA A 115 -14.05 -10.59 -7.27
C ALA A 115 -13.40 -9.43 -8.04
N TYR A 116 -12.45 -8.76 -7.40
CA TYR A 116 -11.56 -7.76 -7.98
C TYR A 116 -10.35 -8.45 -8.64
N GLY A 117 -10.58 -8.95 -9.85
CA GLY A 117 -9.59 -9.67 -10.65
C GLY A 117 -9.80 -11.19 -10.63
N PRO A 118 -8.73 -11.97 -10.87
CA PRO A 118 -8.84 -13.42 -11.00
C PRO A 118 -9.23 -14.09 -9.68
N VAL A 119 -9.98 -15.19 -9.79
CA VAL A 119 -10.37 -16.03 -8.65
C VAL A 119 -9.37 -17.18 -8.52
N GLU A 120 -8.77 -17.29 -7.35
CA GLU A 120 -7.85 -18.37 -6.99
C GLU A 120 -8.63 -19.54 -6.36
N LYS A 121 -8.31 -20.78 -6.72
CA LYS A 121 -8.81 -21.95 -6.00
C LYS A 121 -7.83 -22.35 -4.92
N VAL A 122 -8.29 -22.39 -3.67
CA VAL A 122 -7.47 -22.68 -2.50
C VAL A 122 -8.12 -23.72 -1.60
N THR A 123 -7.31 -24.29 -0.72
CA THR A 123 -7.76 -25.10 0.41
C THR A 123 -7.70 -24.24 1.68
N LEU A 124 -8.80 -24.12 2.40
CA LEU A 124 -8.78 -23.54 3.75
C LEU A 124 -8.20 -24.57 4.72
N PRO A 125 -7.08 -24.28 5.40
CA PRO A 125 -6.45 -25.25 6.28
C PRO A 125 -7.24 -25.44 7.57
N ASN A 126 -7.05 -26.59 8.22
CA ASN A 126 -7.53 -26.82 9.57
C ASN A 126 -7.00 -25.73 10.52
N GLY A 127 -7.86 -25.21 11.39
CA GLY A 127 -7.57 -24.15 12.34
C GLY A 127 -7.78 -22.73 11.81
N ALA A 128 -8.01 -22.53 10.50
CA ALA A 128 -8.34 -21.22 9.96
C ALA A 128 -9.62 -20.65 10.59
N ILE A 129 -9.67 -19.34 10.79
CA ILE A 129 -10.84 -18.65 11.36
C ILE A 129 -11.44 -17.73 10.29
N ILE A 130 -12.72 -17.96 10.00
CA ILE A 130 -13.49 -17.21 9.02
C ILE A 130 -14.77 -16.67 9.66
N ASP A 131 -15.30 -15.59 9.13
CA ASP A 131 -16.52 -14.96 9.62
C ASP A 131 -17.49 -14.62 8.48
N ARG A 132 -18.73 -14.31 8.84
CA ARG A 132 -19.80 -13.97 7.90
C ARG A 132 -20.84 -13.05 8.55
N TYR A 133 -21.27 -12.06 7.77
CA TYR A 133 -22.53 -11.37 7.98
C TYR A 133 -23.63 -12.08 7.19
N GLY A 134 -24.68 -12.54 7.87
CA GLY A 134 -25.84 -13.22 7.28
C GLY A 134 -26.00 -14.68 7.68
N SER A 135 -27.09 -15.28 7.19
CA SER A 135 -27.46 -16.66 7.54
C SER A 135 -26.44 -17.71 7.07
N THR A 136 -26.46 -18.88 7.71
CA THR A 136 -25.67 -20.07 7.36
C THR A 136 -26.04 -20.69 6.01
N LYS A 137 -27.14 -20.24 5.37
CA LYS A 137 -27.54 -20.68 4.02
C LYS A 137 -26.67 -20.10 2.90
N GLY A 138 -25.86 -19.08 3.18
CA GLY A 138 -24.93 -18.51 2.20
C GLY A 138 -23.60 -19.24 2.12
N THR A 139 -22.81 -18.90 1.10
CA THR A 139 -21.50 -19.52 0.80
C THR A 139 -20.31 -18.60 0.98
N PHE A 140 -20.54 -17.28 1.09
CA PHE A 140 -19.46 -16.30 1.22
C PHE A 140 -19.02 -16.11 2.67
N THR A 141 -17.73 -16.10 2.92
CA THR A 141 -17.10 -15.78 4.20
C THR A 141 -15.88 -14.89 3.95
N SER A 142 -15.29 -14.36 5.01
CA SER A 142 -13.99 -13.68 4.93
C SER A 142 -13.09 -14.22 6.04
N PRO A 143 -11.75 -14.03 5.95
CA PRO A 143 -10.91 -14.14 7.12
C PRO A 143 -11.46 -13.26 8.24
N VAL A 144 -11.37 -13.74 9.48
CA VAL A 144 -11.80 -12.95 10.64
C VAL A 144 -11.09 -11.61 10.69
N GLY A 145 -11.83 -10.55 11.02
CA GLY A 145 -11.29 -9.20 11.21
C GLY A 145 -11.21 -8.33 9.96
N VAL A 146 -11.69 -8.81 8.80
CA VAL A 146 -11.91 -7.93 7.64
C VAL A 146 -13.01 -6.90 7.99
N PRO A 147 -12.75 -5.58 7.95
CA PRO A 147 -13.76 -4.55 8.26
C PRO A 147 -14.97 -4.63 7.33
N PHE A 148 -16.14 -4.18 7.80
CA PHE A 148 -17.39 -4.26 7.03
C PHE A 148 -17.31 -3.53 5.67
N GLU A 149 -16.69 -2.35 5.64
CA GLU A 149 -16.50 -1.53 4.44
C GLU A 149 -15.59 -2.22 3.43
N ASN A 150 -14.69 -3.09 3.92
CA ASN A 150 -13.81 -3.86 3.07
C ASN A 150 -14.48 -5.11 2.47
N ARG A 151 -15.70 -5.44 2.91
CA ARG A 151 -16.50 -6.57 2.41
C ARG A 151 -17.45 -6.20 1.28
N ALA A 152 -17.61 -4.90 1.01
CA ALA A 152 -18.52 -4.39 -0.01
C ALA A 152 -19.92 -5.02 0.02
N LEU A 153 -20.47 -5.12 1.24
CA LEU A 153 -21.83 -5.61 1.46
C LEU A 153 -22.84 -4.45 1.46
N PRO A 154 -24.10 -4.71 1.07
CA PRO A 154 -25.19 -3.75 1.23
C PRO A 154 -25.33 -3.27 2.67
N SER A 155 -25.80 -2.04 2.87
CA SER A 155 -25.94 -1.43 4.18
C SER A 155 -26.78 -2.27 5.15
N TYR A 156 -27.86 -2.90 4.67
CA TYR A 156 -28.72 -3.75 5.50
C TYR A 156 -28.01 -4.99 6.07
N SER A 157 -26.90 -5.42 5.45
CA SER A 157 -26.13 -6.59 5.91
C SER A 157 -25.40 -6.33 7.22
N ALA A 158 -25.20 -5.06 7.60
CA ALA A 158 -24.61 -4.70 8.89
C ALA A 158 -25.46 -5.16 10.09
N ASN A 159 -26.78 -5.28 9.88
CA ASN A 159 -27.72 -5.76 10.90
C ASN A 159 -27.97 -7.28 10.81
N ALA A 160 -27.34 -7.96 9.86
CA ALA A 160 -27.48 -9.40 9.73
C ALA A 160 -26.67 -10.13 10.82
N PRO A 161 -27.01 -11.37 11.17
CA PRO A 161 -26.24 -12.15 12.15
C PRO A 161 -24.77 -12.21 11.78
N TYR A 162 -23.90 -11.79 12.70
CA TYR A 162 -22.46 -11.91 12.56
C TYR A 162 -22.00 -13.20 13.23
N ASN A 163 -21.41 -14.10 12.44
CA ASN A 163 -21.00 -15.42 12.90
C ASN A 163 -19.52 -15.63 12.60
N VAL A 164 -18.80 -16.22 13.55
CA VAL A 164 -17.39 -16.61 13.42
C VAL A 164 -17.30 -18.12 13.50
N TYR A 165 -16.48 -18.71 12.63
CA TYR A 165 -16.31 -20.14 12.49
C TYR A 165 -14.83 -20.52 12.50
N LYS A 166 -14.52 -21.65 13.14
CA LYS A 166 -13.22 -22.31 13.03
C LYS A 166 -13.33 -23.47 12.05
N VAL A 167 -12.40 -23.53 11.10
CA VAL A 167 -12.22 -24.67 10.20
C VAL A 167 -11.66 -25.84 10.99
N LEU A 168 -12.41 -26.94 11.07
CA LEU A 168 -12.06 -28.16 11.82
C LEU A 168 -11.39 -29.22 10.94
N LYS A 169 -11.65 -29.16 9.63
CA LYS A 169 -11.09 -30.04 8.61
C LYS A 169 -10.79 -29.22 7.36
N PRO A 170 -9.72 -29.52 6.61
CA PRO A 170 -9.41 -28.78 5.38
C PRO A 170 -10.61 -28.73 4.42
N ILE A 171 -10.86 -27.57 3.82
CA ILE A 171 -11.94 -27.36 2.84
C ILE A 171 -11.31 -27.03 1.50
N ASP A 172 -11.37 -27.95 0.55
CA ASP A 172 -10.83 -27.79 -0.80
C ASP A 172 -11.78 -27.01 -1.73
N GLY A 173 -11.23 -26.50 -2.83
CA GLY A 173 -12.00 -25.90 -3.91
C GLY A 173 -12.64 -24.54 -3.58
N VAL A 174 -12.22 -23.92 -2.47
CA VAL A 174 -12.68 -22.59 -2.05
C VAL A 174 -12.21 -21.56 -3.05
N SER A 175 -13.14 -20.74 -3.54
CA SER A 175 -12.79 -19.60 -4.38
C SER A 175 -12.32 -18.46 -3.48
N LYS A 176 -11.09 -17.98 -3.67
CA LYS A 176 -10.51 -16.85 -2.97
C LYS A 176 -10.31 -15.69 -3.94
N SER A 177 -10.70 -14.49 -3.51
CA SER A 177 -10.48 -13.28 -4.31
C SER A 177 -10.40 -12.04 -3.44
N LYS A 178 -9.86 -10.96 -4.00
CA LYS A 178 -10.05 -9.62 -3.47
C LYS A 178 -11.47 -9.16 -3.77
N ILE A 179 -12.06 -8.39 -2.86
CA ILE A 179 -13.44 -7.93 -2.99
C ILE A 179 -13.47 -6.65 -3.84
N LEU A 180 -14.34 -6.62 -4.85
CA LEU A 180 -14.60 -5.45 -5.68
C LEU A 180 -15.24 -4.34 -4.84
N PRO A 181 -14.77 -3.07 -4.92
CA PRO A 181 -15.50 -1.95 -4.34
C PRO A 181 -16.92 -1.90 -4.92
N TRP A 182 -17.93 -1.93 -4.06
CA TRP A 182 -19.34 -2.01 -4.46
C TRP A 182 -20.25 -1.46 -3.35
N PHE A 183 -21.50 -1.13 -3.66
CA PHE A 183 -22.45 -0.51 -2.72
C PHE A 183 -21.88 0.72 -1.99
N GLY A 184 -20.99 1.46 -2.68
CA GLY A 184 -20.32 2.64 -2.13
C GLY A 184 -19.33 2.32 -1.00
N GLN A 185 -18.95 1.06 -0.87
CA GLN A 185 -17.98 0.58 0.12
C GLN A 185 -16.63 0.34 -0.54
N LYS A 186 -15.56 0.40 0.28
CA LYS A 186 -14.17 0.33 -0.17
C LYS A 186 -13.81 -1.00 -0.83
N GLY A 187 -14.39 -2.12 -0.38
CA GLY A 187 -13.98 -3.45 -0.80
C GLY A 187 -12.51 -3.72 -0.45
N GLN A 188 -11.78 -4.40 -1.33
CA GLN A 188 -10.35 -4.76 -1.18
C GLN A 188 -10.03 -5.72 -0.01
N GLY A 189 -11.03 -6.12 0.77
CA GLY A 189 -10.95 -7.26 1.67
C GLY A 189 -10.72 -8.56 0.90
N THR A 190 -10.46 -9.64 1.64
CA THR A 190 -10.41 -10.98 1.07
C THR A 190 -11.76 -11.66 1.29
N GLN A 191 -12.32 -12.25 0.25
CA GLN A 191 -13.48 -13.14 0.35
C GLN A 191 -13.09 -14.58 0.04
N TYR A 192 -13.79 -15.49 0.70
CA TYR A 192 -13.86 -16.89 0.38
C TYR A 192 -15.29 -17.24 -0.03
N GLU A 193 -15.45 -17.92 -1.14
CA GLU A 193 -16.70 -18.58 -1.49
C GLU A 193 -16.51 -20.08 -1.34
N LEU A 194 -17.23 -20.65 -0.38
CA LEU A 194 -17.20 -22.08 -0.11
C LEU A 194 -17.99 -22.85 -1.18
N PRO A 195 -17.55 -24.07 -1.57
CA PRO A 195 -18.29 -24.92 -2.52
C PRO A 195 -19.72 -25.29 -2.11
N LYS A 196 -20.01 -25.27 -0.80
CA LYS A 196 -21.33 -25.56 -0.22
C LYS A 196 -21.75 -24.44 0.75
N PRO A 197 -23.04 -24.31 1.09
CA PRO A 197 -23.47 -23.39 2.14
C PRO A 197 -22.76 -23.66 3.47
N VAL A 198 -22.55 -22.61 4.27
CA VAL A 198 -21.93 -22.71 5.61
C VAL A 198 -22.62 -23.79 6.46
N GLN A 199 -23.95 -23.88 6.39
CA GLN A 199 -24.73 -24.89 7.12
C GLN A 199 -24.26 -26.32 6.84
N TRP A 200 -23.95 -26.64 5.58
CA TRP A 200 -23.48 -27.98 5.21
C TRP A 200 -22.18 -28.32 5.93
N TYR A 201 -21.26 -27.37 6.06
CA TYR A 201 -19.99 -27.60 6.76
C TYR A 201 -20.15 -27.68 8.28
N LEU A 202 -21.16 -27.01 8.86
CA LEU A 202 -21.51 -27.18 10.27
C LEU A 202 -22.07 -28.59 10.52
N ASP A 203 -23.04 -29.01 9.70
CA ASP A 203 -23.70 -30.32 9.82
C ASP A 203 -22.73 -31.50 9.61
N ASN A 204 -21.69 -31.31 8.79
CA ASN A 204 -20.68 -32.33 8.48
C ASN A 204 -19.37 -32.17 9.29
N HIS A 205 -19.36 -31.29 10.29
CA HIS A 205 -18.23 -31.07 11.21
C HIS A 205 -16.92 -30.67 10.50
N TYR A 206 -17.02 -29.86 9.45
CA TYR A 206 -15.90 -29.17 8.82
C TYR A 206 -15.72 -27.75 9.38
N LEU A 207 -16.81 -27.13 9.84
CA LEU A 207 -16.80 -25.87 10.57
C LEU A 207 -17.37 -26.10 11.98
N GLY A 208 -16.86 -25.35 12.95
CA GLY A 208 -17.46 -25.20 14.27
C GLY A 208 -17.69 -23.72 14.58
N GLU A 209 -18.77 -23.41 15.29
CA GLU A 209 -18.98 -22.04 15.80
C GLU A 209 -17.85 -21.66 16.76
N ASN A 210 -17.32 -20.44 16.58
CA ASN A 210 -16.30 -19.86 17.43
C ASN A 210 -16.95 -18.66 18.13
N LYS A 211 -17.38 -18.86 19.37
CA LYS A 211 -18.04 -17.82 20.19
C LYS A 211 -17.00 -16.97 20.92
#